data_AF-A0A397CCQ8-F1
#
_entry.id   AF-A0A397CCQ8-F1
#
_cell.length_a   1.000
_cell.length_b   1.000
_cell.length_c   1.000
_cell.angle_alpha   90.00
_cell.angle_beta   90.00
_cell.angle_gamma   90.00
#
_symmetry.space_group_name_H-M   'P 1'
#
loop_
_entity.id
_entity.type
_entity.pdbx_description
1 polymer ?
#
loop_
_entity_poly.entity_id
_entity_poly.type
_entity_poly.pdbx_seq_one_letter_code
_entity_poly.pdbx_strand_id
1 'polypeptide(L)'
;MDGELTERGHIVGSDRFGTHGGHNAHKYVDVVTFHTCDDVHTYLTSRGCRILGLHSSTTLNNTPSSTCTDTEFAPCTAFVVGNEGGDLSLDQRRICDGFVHISHYSPRRSSPINAPFEVDLTVQVGVLLHRFTTWSGQYIERSMQDTTTRGKFALATRAPRQKTVDPSVTRGRQAKKEAVEARMDDDLDLDWFESNADNHGVY
;
A
#
# COMPACT_ATOMS: atom_id res chain seq x y z
N MET A 1 -14.74 -27.77 -4.13
CA MET A 1 -14.54 -26.40 -4.64
C MET A 1 -13.08 -26.09 -4.38
N ASP A 2 -12.24 -26.34 -5.38
CA ASP A 2 -10.79 -26.14 -5.29
C ASP A 2 -10.52 -24.64 -5.41
N GLY A 3 -10.65 -23.94 -4.29
CA GLY A 3 -10.24 -22.55 -4.18
C GLY A 3 -8.73 -22.52 -4.09
N GLU A 4 -8.07 -22.29 -5.21
CA GLU A 4 -6.64 -21.97 -5.26
C GLU A 4 -6.37 -20.82 -4.27
N LEU A 5 -5.62 -21.12 -3.21
CA LEU A 5 -5.14 -20.13 -2.23
C LEU A 5 -4.28 -19.12 -2.99
N THR A 6 -4.91 -18.05 -3.47
CA THR A 6 -4.22 -17.05 -4.28
C THR A 6 -3.70 -15.97 -3.35
N GLU A 7 -2.38 -15.92 -3.20
CA GLU A 7 -1.70 -14.75 -2.62
C GLU A 7 -1.93 -13.55 -3.55
N ARG A 8 -2.58 -12.50 -3.06
CA ARG A 8 -2.86 -11.29 -3.85
C ARG A 8 -2.44 -10.02 -3.13
N GLY A 9 -1.79 -9.14 -3.86
CA GLY A 9 -1.55 -7.75 -3.46
C GLY A 9 -2.66 -6.86 -3.99
N HIS A 10 -3.16 -5.94 -3.15
CA HIS A 10 -4.17 -4.97 -3.53
C HIS A 10 -3.60 -3.55 -3.38
N ILE A 11 -3.63 -2.77 -4.45
CA ILE A 11 -3.14 -1.38 -4.46
C ILE A 11 -4.33 -0.46 -4.66
N VAL A 12 -4.48 0.54 -3.81
CA VAL A 12 -5.60 1.49 -3.87
C VAL A 12 -5.06 2.89 -4.19
N GLY A 13 -5.75 3.60 -5.08
CA GLY A 13 -5.47 5.02 -5.38
C GLY A 13 -4.28 5.28 -6.32
N SER A 14 -3.59 4.23 -6.79
CA SER A 14 -2.55 4.33 -7.81
C SER A 14 -2.57 3.12 -8.74
N ASP A 15 -2.52 3.37 -10.04
CA ASP A 15 -2.30 2.30 -11.03
C ASP A 15 -0.81 2.06 -11.31
N ARG A 16 0.07 2.78 -10.59
CA ARG A 16 1.52 2.63 -10.69
C ARG A 16 2.01 1.83 -9.48
N PHE A 17 2.43 0.61 -9.77
CA PHE A 17 3.16 -0.24 -8.84
C PHE A 17 4.65 -0.24 -9.20
N GLY A 18 5.49 0.28 -8.30
CA GLY A 18 6.93 0.27 -8.46
C GLY A 18 7.48 -1.15 -8.31
N THR A 19 8.12 -1.69 -9.34
CA THR A 19 8.71 -3.04 -9.31
C THR A 19 10.22 -3.03 -9.05
N HIS A 20 10.83 -1.85 -8.95
CA HIS A 20 12.25 -1.69 -8.67
C HIS A 20 12.58 -2.16 -7.25
N GLY A 21 13.73 -2.80 -7.04
CA GLY A 21 14.12 -3.38 -5.75
C GLY A 21 13.36 -4.66 -5.35
N GLY A 22 12.21 -4.96 -5.96
CA GLY A 22 11.41 -6.14 -5.63
C GLY A 22 11.93 -7.48 -6.17
N HIS A 23 13.15 -7.55 -6.71
CA HIS A 23 13.81 -8.78 -7.21
C HIS A 23 12.90 -9.76 -7.98
N ASN A 24 12.03 -9.25 -8.86
CA ASN A 24 11.01 -10.03 -9.60
C ASN A 24 9.90 -10.70 -8.76
N ALA A 25 9.80 -10.48 -7.45
CA ALA A 25 8.76 -11.03 -6.59
C ALA A 25 7.34 -10.74 -7.09
N HIS A 26 7.13 -9.53 -7.63
CA HIS A 26 5.88 -9.10 -8.26
C HIS A 26 5.40 -9.97 -9.42
N LYS A 27 6.28 -10.81 -10.00
CA LYS A 27 5.88 -11.75 -11.06
C LYS A 27 5.19 -13.00 -10.50
N TYR A 28 5.24 -13.21 -9.19
CA TYR A 28 4.76 -14.43 -8.53
C TYR A 28 3.61 -14.17 -7.55
N VAL A 29 3.13 -12.92 -7.50
CA VAL A 29 1.98 -12.50 -6.70
C VAL A 29 1.01 -11.80 -7.65
N ASP A 30 -0.28 -12.12 -7.56
CA ASP A 30 -1.31 -11.43 -8.34
C ASP A 30 -1.53 -10.04 -7.74
N VAL A 31 -1.35 -8.98 -8.54
CA VAL A 31 -1.47 -7.59 -8.07
C VAL A 31 -2.67 -6.95 -8.74
N VAL A 32 -3.68 -6.59 -7.94
CA VAL A 32 -4.92 -5.96 -8.40
C VAL A 32 -4.97 -4.51 -7.91
N THR A 33 -5.32 -3.60 -8.80
CA THR A 33 -5.43 -2.17 -8.51
C THR A 33 -6.90 -1.75 -8.39
N PHE A 34 -7.21 -0.92 -7.40
CA PHE A 34 -8.52 -0.31 -7.19
C PHE A 34 -8.40 1.21 -7.14
N HIS A 35 -9.47 1.92 -7.51
CA HIS A 35 -9.48 3.38 -7.48
C HIS A 35 -9.85 3.93 -6.11
N THR A 36 -10.77 3.28 -5.41
CA THR A 36 -11.27 3.74 -4.11
C THR A 36 -11.23 2.65 -3.05
N CYS A 37 -11.27 3.07 -1.78
CA CYS A 37 -11.40 2.14 -0.65
C CYS A 37 -12.74 1.40 -0.70
N ASP A 38 -13.81 2.03 -1.19
CA ASP A 38 -15.13 1.40 -1.31
C ASP A 38 -15.15 0.26 -2.35
N ASP A 39 -14.41 0.41 -3.46
CA ASP A 39 -14.30 -0.64 -4.49
C ASP A 39 -13.59 -1.87 -3.94
N VAL A 40 -12.46 -1.69 -3.25
CA VAL A 40 -11.71 -2.81 -2.67
C VAL A 40 -12.49 -3.45 -1.53
N HIS A 41 -13.19 -2.66 -0.71
CA HIS A 41 -14.05 -3.16 0.34
C HIS A 41 -15.15 -4.06 -0.24
N THR A 42 -15.90 -3.58 -1.24
CA THR A 42 -16.95 -4.35 -1.91
C THR A 42 -16.40 -5.67 -2.47
N TYR A 43 -15.24 -5.61 -3.12
CA TYR A 43 -14.58 -6.79 -3.67
C TYR A 43 -14.20 -7.81 -2.58
N LEU A 44 -13.59 -7.37 -1.48
CA LEU A 44 -13.16 -8.24 -0.39
C LEU A 44 -14.36 -8.83 0.37
N THR A 45 -15.38 -8.02 0.67
CA THR A 45 -16.61 -8.46 1.32
C THR A 45 -17.36 -9.49 0.48
N SER A 46 -17.43 -9.31 -0.85
CA SER A 46 -18.06 -10.30 -1.74
C SER A 46 -17.40 -11.69 -1.72
N ARG A 47 -16.15 -11.76 -1.24
CA ARG A 47 -15.36 -12.99 -1.08
C ARG A 47 -15.38 -13.53 0.34
N GLY A 48 -16.11 -12.90 1.25
CA GLY A 48 -16.13 -13.27 2.67
C GLY A 48 -14.79 -13.06 3.36
N CYS A 49 -13.99 -12.11 2.87
CA CYS A 49 -12.69 -11.80 3.46
C CYS A 49 -12.85 -10.84 4.64
N ARG A 50 -12.24 -11.18 5.76
CA ARG A 50 -12.10 -10.30 6.92
C ARG A 50 -11.02 -9.27 6.65
N ILE A 51 -11.25 -8.00 6.97
CA ILE A 51 -10.36 -6.89 6.66
C ILE A 51 -9.76 -6.35 7.96
N LEU A 52 -8.45 -6.48 8.13
CA LEU A 52 -7.74 -6.06 9.35
C LEU A 52 -6.76 -4.93 9.03
N GLY A 53 -6.89 -3.80 9.71
CA GLY A 53 -5.95 -2.70 9.60
C GLY A 53 -4.71 -2.91 10.48
N LEU A 54 -3.52 -2.80 9.89
CA LEU A 54 -2.27 -2.73 10.63
C LEU A 54 -2.07 -1.30 11.14
N HIS A 55 -1.92 -1.16 12.45
CA HIS A 55 -1.83 0.13 13.12
C HIS A 55 -0.61 0.20 14.03
N SER A 56 -0.03 1.39 14.17
CA SER A 56 1.03 1.65 15.14
C SER A 56 0.51 1.48 16.57
N SER A 57 1.27 0.80 17.42
CA SER A 57 0.97 0.70 18.85
C SER A 57 0.98 2.06 19.56
N THR A 58 1.56 3.10 18.95
CA THR A 58 1.81 4.41 19.58
C THR A 58 0.77 5.47 19.21
N THR A 59 0.04 5.30 18.09
CA THR A 59 -1.00 6.22 17.63
C THR A 59 -2.41 5.81 18.08
N LEU A 60 -2.49 4.79 18.93
CA LEU A 60 -3.69 4.08 19.37
C LEU A 60 -4.50 4.92 20.38
N ASN A 61 -4.91 6.11 19.98
CA ASN A 61 -5.79 6.94 20.78
C ASN A 61 -7.22 6.39 20.65
N ASN A 62 -7.67 5.64 21.65
CA ASN A 62 -9.05 5.17 21.83
C ASN A 62 -9.64 4.17 20.81
N THR A 63 -8.83 3.57 19.93
CA THR A 63 -9.33 2.53 18.99
C THR A 63 -8.99 1.15 19.53
N PRO A 64 -9.95 0.22 19.72
CA PRO A 64 -9.62 -1.14 20.15
C PRO A 64 -8.79 -1.85 19.08
N SER A 65 -7.66 -2.42 19.47
CA SER A 65 -6.76 -3.18 18.60
C SER A 65 -6.23 -4.41 19.35
N SER A 66 -6.17 -5.54 18.68
CA SER A 66 -5.60 -6.77 19.21
C SER A 66 -4.11 -6.84 18.92
N THR A 67 -3.35 -7.45 19.83
CA THR A 67 -1.97 -7.81 19.53
C THR A 67 -1.98 -8.88 18.42
N CYS A 68 -0.99 -8.87 17.53
CA CYS A 68 -0.87 -9.91 16.50
C CYS A 68 -0.85 -11.35 17.07
N THR A 69 -0.46 -11.52 18.34
CA THR A 69 -0.48 -12.82 19.00
C THR A 69 -1.86 -13.26 19.48
N ASP A 70 -2.74 -12.31 19.80
CA ASP A 70 -4.08 -12.56 20.32
C ASP A 70 -5.18 -12.36 19.26
N THR A 71 -4.79 -11.91 18.07
CA THR A 71 -5.70 -11.76 16.93
C THR A 71 -6.25 -13.11 16.50
N GLU A 72 -7.56 -13.28 16.62
CA GLU A 72 -8.28 -14.31 15.88
C GLU A 72 -8.20 -13.96 14.39
N PHE A 73 -7.55 -14.78 13.57
CA PHE A 73 -7.55 -14.61 12.12
C PHE A 73 -8.72 -15.39 11.50
N ALA A 74 -9.06 -15.06 10.26
CA ALA A 74 -9.96 -15.87 9.42
C ALA A 74 -9.18 -16.47 8.23
N PRO A 75 -9.59 -17.62 7.68
CA PRO A 75 -8.92 -18.19 6.51
C PRO A 75 -8.82 -17.22 5.31
N CYS A 76 -9.85 -16.40 5.07
CA CYS A 76 -9.80 -15.27 4.14
C CYS A 76 -9.59 -13.99 4.95
N THR A 77 -8.35 -13.52 5.06
CA THR A 77 -8.01 -12.26 5.74
C THR A 77 -7.21 -11.35 4.80
N ALA A 78 -7.62 -10.10 4.71
CA ALA A 78 -6.88 -9.03 4.04
C ALA A 78 -6.30 -8.07 5.08
N PHE A 79 -5.03 -7.72 4.92
CA PHE A 79 -4.36 -6.75 5.79
C PHE A 79 -4.23 -5.40 5.10
N VAL A 80 -4.82 -4.36 5.69
CA VAL A 80 -4.73 -2.98 5.21
C VAL A 80 -3.53 -2.33 5.87
N VAL A 81 -2.64 -1.76 5.06
CA VAL A 81 -1.38 -1.17 5.50
C VAL A 81 -1.35 0.31 5.06
N GLY A 82 -0.90 1.18 5.95
CA GLY A 82 -0.72 2.60 5.67
C GLY A 82 0.47 2.90 4.75
N ASN A 83 0.70 4.18 4.47
CA ASN A 83 1.94 4.61 3.83
C ASN A 83 3.08 4.68 4.85
N GLU A 84 4.32 4.53 4.38
CA GLU A 84 5.51 4.64 5.22
C GLU A 84 5.54 5.99 5.97
N GLY A 85 5.80 5.94 7.29
CA GLY A 85 5.86 7.12 8.15
C GLY A 85 4.51 7.72 8.56
N GLY A 86 3.39 7.10 8.19
CA GLY A 86 2.04 7.52 8.56
C GLY A 86 1.15 6.37 9.03
N ASP A 87 0.08 6.73 9.73
CA ASP A 87 -0.96 5.78 10.14
C ASP A 87 -2.02 5.59 9.04
N LEU A 88 -2.94 4.66 9.23
CA LEU A 88 -4.07 4.46 8.32
C LEU A 88 -4.90 5.74 8.18
N SER A 89 -5.24 6.10 6.93
CA SER A 89 -6.18 7.19 6.65
C SER A 89 -7.58 6.88 7.18
N LEU A 90 -8.44 7.90 7.28
CA LEU A 90 -9.84 7.71 7.70
C LEU A 90 -10.58 6.72 6.78
N ASP A 91 -10.35 6.81 5.46
CA ASP A 91 -10.97 5.91 4.49
C ASP A 91 -10.47 4.46 4.65
N GLN A 92 -9.18 4.28 4.93
CA GLN A 92 -8.61 2.95 5.18
C GLN A 92 -9.15 2.35 6.49
N ARG A 93 -9.28 3.15 7.55
CA ARG A 93 -9.87 2.69 8.82
C ARG A 93 -11.33 2.29 8.66
N ARG A 94 -12.08 3.05 7.85
CA ARG A 94 -13.52 2.83 7.62
C ARG A 94 -13.83 1.46 7.03
N ILE A 95 -12.94 0.92 6.19
CA ILE A 95 -13.13 -0.38 5.54
C ILE A 95 -12.63 -1.57 6.37
N CYS A 96 -12.03 -1.34 7.54
CA CYS A 96 -11.49 -2.39 8.40
C CYS A 96 -12.55 -2.92 9.36
N ASP A 97 -12.63 -4.23 9.52
CA ASP A 97 -13.46 -4.92 10.54
C ASP A 97 -12.81 -4.85 11.93
N GLY A 98 -11.53 -4.54 12.00
CA GLY A 98 -10.77 -4.41 13.23
C GLY A 98 -9.32 -4.05 12.97
N PHE A 99 -8.56 -3.88 14.05
CA PHE A 99 -7.17 -3.44 14.01
C PHE A 99 -6.25 -4.44 14.70
N VAL A 100 -5.05 -4.55 14.16
CA VAL A 100 -3.97 -5.38 14.69
C VAL A 100 -2.72 -4.52 14.83
N HIS A 101 -1.94 -4.76 15.88
CA HIS A 101 -0.63 -4.14 16.06
C HIS A 101 0.43 -5.16 16.46
N ILE A 102 1.69 -4.82 16.20
CA ILE A 102 2.85 -5.59 16.67
C ILE A 102 3.30 -5.03 18.02
N SER A 103 3.09 -5.82 19.08
CA SER A 103 3.63 -5.50 20.40
C SER A 103 5.16 -5.53 20.34
N HIS A 104 5.79 -4.46 20.79
CA HIS A 104 7.23 -4.36 20.88
C HIS A 104 7.61 -3.61 22.15
N TYR A 105 8.79 -3.92 22.68
CA TYR A 105 9.30 -3.22 23.84
C TYR A 105 9.67 -1.79 23.44
N SER A 106 9.04 -0.79 24.06
CA SER A 106 9.47 0.59 23.91
C SER A 106 10.69 0.84 24.80
N PRO A 107 11.84 1.25 24.25
CA PRO A 107 13.01 1.53 25.06
C PRO A 107 12.69 2.63 26.07
N ARG A 108 12.86 2.37 27.37
CA ARG A 108 12.95 3.43 28.39
C ARG A 108 14.24 4.23 28.12
N ARG A 109 14.22 5.18 27.18
CA ARG A 109 15.33 6.11 27.01
C ARG A 109 15.28 7.18 28.09
N SER A 110 16.38 7.32 28.82
CA SER A 110 16.67 8.39 29.79
C SER A 110 17.04 9.73 29.12
N SER A 111 16.65 9.96 27.87
CA SER A 111 17.05 11.10 27.04
C SER A 111 15.82 11.91 26.59
N PRO A 112 15.89 13.25 26.51
CA PRO A 112 14.72 14.15 26.53
C PRO A 112 13.94 14.26 25.21
N ILE A 113 14.14 13.33 24.28
CA ILE A 113 13.41 13.32 23.00
C ILE A 113 12.22 12.36 23.15
N ASN A 114 11.04 12.93 23.33
CA ASN A 114 9.73 12.25 23.40
C ASN A 114 9.30 11.63 22.05
N ALA A 115 10.23 11.18 21.22
CA ALA A 115 9.87 10.52 19.96
C ALA A 115 9.46 9.08 20.27
N PRO A 116 8.20 8.68 19.97
CA PRO A 116 7.79 7.29 20.08
C PRO A 116 8.71 6.42 19.22
N PHE A 117 9.24 5.35 19.80
CA PHE A 117 9.93 4.32 19.03
C PHE A 117 8.88 3.46 18.36
N GLU A 118 9.02 3.26 17.05
CA GLU A 118 8.15 2.38 16.29
C GLU A 118 9.00 1.48 15.37
N VAL A 119 8.54 0.23 15.23
CA VAL A 119 9.12 -0.73 14.29
C VAL A 119 8.76 -0.33 12.87
N ASP A 120 9.70 -0.47 11.93
CA ASP A 120 9.44 -0.18 10.51
C ASP A 120 8.21 -0.93 9.97
N LEU A 121 7.43 -0.26 9.13
CA LEU A 121 6.17 -0.79 8.58
C LEU A 121 6.38 -2.10 7.82
N THR A 122 7.44 -2.21 7.03
CA THR A 122 7.75 -3.42 6.26
C THR A 122 8.08 -4.58 7.19
N VAL A 123 8.78 -4.28 8.29
CA VAL A 123 9.08 -5.27 9.35
C VAL A 123 7.79 -5.72 10.04
N GLN A 124 6.90 -4.78 10.40
CA GLN A 124 5.61 -5.11 11.00
C GLN A 124 4.76 -6.01 10.10
N VAL A 125 4.67 -5.68 8.79
CA VAL A 125 3.98 -6.50 7.78
C VAL A 125 4.61 -7.88 7.66
N GLY A 126 5.95 -7.98 7.61
CA GLY A 126 6.65 -9.26 7.54
C GLY A 126 6.34 -10.17 8.73
N VAL A 127 6.34 -9.62 9.95
CA VAL A 127 5.98 -10.36 11.18
C VAL A 127 4.52 -10.80 11.15
N LEU A 128 3.61 -9.90 10.75
CA LEU A 128 2.18 -10.19 10.67
C LEU A 128 1.87 -11.30 9.66
N LEU A 129 2.44 -11.21 8.45
CA LEU A 129 2.28 -12.21 7.41
C LEU A 129 2.83 -13.56 7.85
N HIS A 130 4.03 -13.58 8.45
CA HIS A 130 4.61 -14.82 8.97
C HIS A 130 3.75 -15.47 10.07
N ARG A 131 3.18 -14.65 10.96
CA ARG A 131 2.26 -15.13 11.98
C ARG A 131 0.98 -15.70 11.36
N PHE A 132 0.39 -15.01 10.38
CA PHE A 132 -0.80 -15.47 9.68
C PHE A 132 -0.56 -16.80 8.95
N THR A 133 0.55 -16.92 8.22
CA THR A 133 0.88 -18.17 7.50
C THR A 133 1.11 -19.33 8.48
N THR A 134 1.81 -19.09 9.59
CA THR A 134 2.02 -20.09 10.64
C THR A 134 0.71 -20.51 11.31
N TRP A 135 -0.16 -19.55 11.65
CA TRP A 135 -1.47 -19.81 12.26
C TRP A 135 -2.39 -20.62 11.33
N SER A 136 -2.43 -20.25 10.04
CA SER A 136 -3.33 -20.90 9.08
C SER A 136 -2.95 -22.35 8.81
N GLY A 137 -1.66 -22.71 8.93
CA GLY A 137 -1.12 -24.01 8.54
C GLY A 137 -1.28 -24.34 7.06
N GLN A 138 -1.76 -23.40 6.24
CA GLN A 138 -2.10 -23.60 4.83
C GLN A 138 -0.91 -23.32 3.90
N TYR A 139 0.11 -22.61 4.39
CA TYR A 139 1.28 -22.25 3.62
C TYR A 139 2.42 -23.21 3.90
N ILE A 140 2.77 -24.00 2.88
CA ILE A 140 3.91 -24.92 2.93
C ILE A 140 5.14 -24.17 2.42
N GLU A 141 6.22 -24.20 3.21
CA GLU A 141 7.51 -23.67 2.78
C GLU A 141 7.97 -24.39 1.50
N ARG A 142 8.40 -23.62 0.51
CA ARG A 142 8.81 -24.19 -0.78
C ARG A 142 10.13 -24.94 -0.64
N SER A 143 10.26 -26.04 -1.37
CA SER A 143 11.50 -26.81 -1.39
C SER A 143 12.66 -26.00 -1.97
N MET A 144 13.88 -26.32 -1.54
CA MET A 144 15.09 -25.83 -2.18
C MET A 144 15.41 -26.68 -3.41
N GLN A 145 15.68 -26.02 -4.53
CA GLN A 145 16.27 -26.59 -5.72
C GLN A 145 17.79 -26.45 -5.63
N ASP A 146 18.49 -27.55 -5.89
CA ASP A 146 19.93 -27.52 -6.01
C ASP A 146 20.32 -26.80 -7.30
N THR A 147 21.13 -25.75 -7.19
CA THR A 147 21.64 -25.02 -8.35
C THR A 147 23.15 -24.94 -8.27
N THR A 148 23.81 -24.82 -9.42
CA THR A 148 25.27 -24.88 -9.57
C THR A 148 26.07 -23.89 -8.70
N THR A 149 25.42 -22.87 -8.15
CA THR A 149 26.08 -21.83 -7.34
C THR A 149 25.68 -21.86 -5.87
N ARG A 150 24.39 -22.02 -5.53
CA ARG A 150 23.82 -22.23 -4.17
C ARG A 150 22.40 -22.76 -4.30
N GLY A 151 21.89 -23.55 -3.35
CA GLY A 151 20.48 -23.93 -3.32
C GLY A 151 19.57 -22.69 -3.38
N LYS A 152 18.54 -22.70 -4.23
CA LYS A 152 17.54 -21.61 -4.37
C LYS A 152 16.16 -22.17 -4.08
N PHE A 153 15.27 -21.37 -3.51
CA PHE A 153 13.88 -21.79 -3.35
C PHE A 153 13.20 -22.00 -4.70
N ALA A 154 12.39 -23.06 -4.80
CA ALA A 154 11.48 -23.24 -5.92
C ALA A 154 10.54 -22.03 -6.01
N LEU A 155 10.35 -21.48 -7.22
CA LEU A 155 9.50 -20.32 -7.46
C LEU A 155 8.05 -20.75 -7.68
N ALA A 156 7.11 -19.86 -7.33
CA ALA A 156 5.70 -20.05 -7.66
C ALA A 156 5.48 -20.05 -9.17
N THR A 157 4.29 -20.48 -9.60
CA THR A 157 3.82 -20.16 -10.95
C THR A 157 3.75 -18.65 -11.13
N ARG A 158 4.21 -18.17 -12.27
CA ARG A 158 4.19 -16.74 -12.58
C ARG A 158 2.74 -16.27 -12.70
N ALA A 159 2.38 -15.22 -11.98
CA ALA A 159 1.07 -14.59 -12.08
C ALA A 159 0.85 -14.06 -13.52
N PRO A 160 -0.33 -14.27 -14.10
CA PRO A 160 -0.66 -13.74 -15.41
C PRO A 160 -0.63 -12.20 -15.35
N ARG A 161 -0.01 -11.58 -16.37
CA ARG A 161 0.05 -10.12 -16.43
C ARG A 161 -1.31 -9.56 -16.82
N GLN A 162 -2.13 -9.15 -15.86
CA GLN A 162 -3.34 -8.38 -16.16
C GLN A 162 -2.96 -6.92 -16.45
N LYS A 163 -3.29 -6.43 -17.64
CA LYS A 163 -3.32 -4.99 -17.92
C LYS A 163 -4.69 -4.48 -17.47
N THR A 164 -4.77 -3.83 -16.32
CA THR A 164 -5.96 -3.07 -15.95
C THR A 164 -6.04 -1.86 -16.88
N VAL A 165 -6.90 -1.94 -17.89
CA VAL A 165 -7.24 -0.80 -18.75
C VAL A 165 -8.59 -0.30 -18.24
N ASP A 166 -8.58 0.51 -17.19
CA ASP A 166 -9.80 1.22 -16.78
C ASP A 166 -9.92 2.50 -17.61
N PRO A 167 -10.93 2.63 -18.50
CA PRO A 167 -11.10 3.80 -19.36
C PRO A 167 -11.46 5.08 -18.59
N SER A 168 -11.84 5.00 -17.31
CA SER A 168 -12.10 6.16 -16.45
C SER A 168 -10.79 6.80 -15.95
N VAL A 169 -9.77 6.00 -15.67
CA VAL A 169 -8.42 6.45 -15.29
C VAL A 169 -7.74 7.19 -16.42
N THR A 170 -7.86 6.66 -17.65
CA THR A 170 -7.29 7.30 -18.84
C THR A 170 -7.90 8.69 -19.02
N ARG A 171 -9.22 8.80 -18.82
CA ARG A 171 -9.95 10.09 -18.87
C ARG A 171 -9.54 11.04 -17.73
N GLY A 172 -9.40 10.54 -16.50
CA GLY A 172 -8.97 11.36 -15.36
C GLY A 172 -7.52 11.88 -15.48
N ARG A 173 -6.62 11.07 -16.04
CA ARG A 173 -5.23 11.48 -16.33
C ARG A 173 -5.17 12.50 -17.47
N GLN A 174 -6.00 12.33 -18.49
CA GLN A 174 -6.12 13.27 -19.59
C GLN A 174 -6.64 14.63 -19.10
N ALA A 175 -7.70 14.64 -18.29
CA ALA A 175 -8.24 15.89 -17.71
C ALA A 175 -7.23 16.61 -16.80
N LYS A 176 -6.42 15.87 -16.01
CA LYS A 176 -5.33 16.47 -15.22
C LYS A 176 -4.20 17.01 -16.10
N LYS A 177 -3.86 16.32 -17.19
CA LYS A 177 -2.85 16.79 -18.15
C LYS A 177 -3.32 18.08 -18.83
N GLU A 178 -4.56 18.10 -19.30
CA GLU A 178 -5.20 19.27 -19.92
C GLU A 178 -5.32 20.45 -18.95
N ALA A 179 -5.63 20.20 -17.68
CA ALA A 179 -5.67 21.25 -16.66
C ALA A 179 -4.28 21.84 -16.33
N VAL A 180 -3.22 21.03 -16.44
CA VAL A 180 -1.84 21.50 -16.26
C VAL A 180 -1.38 22.26 -17.51
N GLU A 181 -1.66 21.74 -18.71
CA GLU A 181 -1.36 22.41 -19.97
C GLU A 181 -2.08 23.76 -20.08
N ALA A 182 -3.36 23.83 -19.72
CA ALA A 182 -4.12 25.09 -19.69
C ALA A 182 -3.53 26.13 -18.72
N ARG A 183 -2.99 25.70 -17.57
CA ARG A 183 -2.27 26.61 -16.65
C ARG A 183 -0.92 27.06 -17.19
N MET A 184 -0.23 26.19 -17.93
CA MET A 184 1.05 26.55 -18.54
C MET A 184 0.87 27.47 -19.74
N ASP A 185 -0.22 27.33 -20.50
CA ASP A 185 -0.59 28.25 -21.57
C ASP A 185 -1.00 29.63 -21.01
N ASP A 186 -1.77 29.68 -19.91
CA ASP A 186 -2.11 30.94 -19.20
C ASP A 186 -0.87 31.69 -18.66
N ASP A 187 0.15 30.94 -18.18
CA ASP A 187 1.42 31.51 -17.71
C ASP A 187 2.31 32.00 -18.87
N LEU A 188 2.09 31.51 -20.11
CA LEU A 188 2.81 31.92 -21.31
C LEU A 188 2.11 33.05 -22.10
N ASP A 189 0.82 33.30 -21.84
CA ASP A 189 0.03 34.42 -22.37
C ASP A 189 0.26 35.75 -21.59
N LEU A 190 1.27 35.79 -20.71
CA LEU A 190 1.82 37.04 -20.19
C LEU A 190 2.71 37.71 -21.26
N ASP A 191 2.06 38.17 -22.33
CA ASP A 191 2.50 39.22 -23.24
C ASP A 191 2.63 40.57 -22.50
N TRP A 192 3.50 40.62 -21.49
CA TRP A 192 4.13 41.85 -21.01
C TRP A 192 5.22 42.29 -22.00
N PHE A 193 4.91 42.27 -23.29
CA PHE A 193 5.78 42.81 -24.34
C PHE A 193 5.23 44.09 -24.99
N GLU A 194 4.06 44.63 -24.57
CA GLU A 194 3.47 45.78 -25.29
C GLU A 194 2.96 46.99 -24.46
N SER A 195 3.40 47.22 -23.21
CA SER A 195 2.87 48.41 -22.48
C SER A 195 3.86 49.29 -21.70
N ASN A 196 5.18 49.15 -21.84
CA ASN A 196 6.13 50.09 -21.20
C ASN A 196 7.22 50.64 -22.14
N ALA A 197 6.98 50.61 -23.46
CA ALA A 197 7.58 51.58 -24.35
C ALA A 197 6.70 52.85 -24.30
N ASP A 198 7.01 53.76 -23.36
CA ASP A 198 6.70 55.20 -23.39
C ASP A 198 6.52 55.74 -21.96
N ASN A 199 7.62 56.12 -21.29
CA ASN A 199 7.62 57.43 -20.63
C ASN A 199 9.05 57.95 -20.36
N HIS A 200 9.39 58.96 -21.14
CA HIS A 200 10.43 59.95 -20.89
C HIS A 200 10.18 60.70 -19.56
N GLY A 201 11.27 61.08 -18.87
CA GLY A 201 11.33 62.44 -18.30
C GLY A 201 11.67 62.60 -16.82
N VAL A 202 12.88 63.13 -16.58
CA VAL A 202 13.23 64.24 -15.65
C VAL A 202 12.83 64.11 -14.17
N TYR A 203 13.79 63.84 -13.29
CA TYR A 203 14.55 64.85 -12.52
C TYR A 203 15.72 64.19 -11.77
#